data_AF-A0A6J7JIE9-F1
#
_entry.id   AF-A0A6J7JIE9-F1
#
_cell.length_a   1.000
_cell.length_b   1.000
_cell.length_c   1.000
_cell.angle_alpha   90.00
_cell.angle_beta   90.00
_cell.angle_gamma   90.00
#
_symmetry.space_group_name_H-M   'P 1'
#
loop_
_entity.id
_entity.type
_entity.pdbx_description
1 polymer ?
#
loop_
_entity_poly.entity_id
_entity_poly.type
_entity_poly.pdbx_seq_one_letter_code
_entity_poly.pdbx_strand_id
1 'polypeptide(L)' 'MAPELDPGQTTVSMKVQIDHLAPSAIGQTVTAEATVEKIQGRRIMFTVSVHDDHGLIAVGRVTRVVVNIEEFLAKSRRSD' A
#
# COMPACT_ATOMS: atom_id res chain seq x y z
N MET A 1 6.09 5.97 -6.65
CA MET A 1 6.03 6.60 -5.31
C MET A 1 7.38 7.13 -4.86
N ALA A 2 8.42 6.30 -4.67
CA ALA A 2 9.72 6.78 -4.18
C ALA A 2 10.35 7.95 -4.97
N PRO A 3 10.23 8.02 -6.31
CA PRO A 3 10.70 9.19 -7.08
C PRO A 3 9.96 10.50 -6.80
N GLU A 4 8.76 10.42 -6.21
CA GLU A 4 7.85 11.56 -5.95
C GLU A 4 7.90 12.04 -4.49
N LEU A 5 8.77 11.46 -3.64
CA LEU A 5 8.91 11.82 -2.23
C LEU A 5 10.17 12.66 -2.03
N ASP A 6 10.10 13.60 -1.10
CA ASP A 6 11.29 14.39 -0.73
C ASP A 6 12.35 13.47 -0.09
N PRO A 7 13.65 13.82 -0.22
CA PRO A 7 14.72 13.13 0.52
C PRO A 7 14.41 13.04 2.02
N GLY A 8 14.66 11.87 2.61
CA GLY A 8 14.36 11.62 4.02
C GLY A 8 12.90 11.30 4.33
N GLN A 9 12.01 11.27 3.32
CA GLN A 9 10.64 10.79 3.48
C GLN A 9 10.47 9.34 3.02
N THR A 10 9.49 8.67 3.60
CA THR A 10 8.96 7.39 3.13
C THR A 10 7.45 7.37 3.33
N THR A 11 6.80 6.26 2.99
CA THR A 11 5.40 6.05 3.34
C THR A 11 5.21 4.80 4.18
N VAL A 12 4.27 4.85 5.11
CA VAL A 12 3.82 3.70 5.92
C VAL A 12 2.36 3.41 5.63
N SER A 13 1.95 2.15 5.76
CA SER A 13 0.54 1.78 5.62
C SER A 13 -0.24 2.18 6.87
N MET A 14 -1.34 2.91 6.70
CA MET A 14 -2.24 3.30 7.80
C MET A 14 -3.52 2.47 7.81
N LYS A 15 -4.02 2.09 6.63
CA LYS A 15 -5.22 1.26 6.48
C LYS A 15 -5.09 0.38 5.25
N VAL A 16 -5.45 -0.88 5.39
CA VAL A 16 -5.55 -1.85 4.30
C VAL A 16 -6.93 -2.52 4.39
N GLN A 17 -7.64 -2.57 3.27
CA GLN A 17 -8.89 -3.31 3.12
C GLN A 17 -8.78 -4.13 1.84
N ILE A 18 -9.05 -5.42 1.92
CA ILE A 18 -8.98 -6.34 0.79
C ILE A 18 -10.20 -7.26 0.86
N ASP A 19 -10.88 -7.38 -0.27
CA ASP A 19 -11.86 -8.43 -0.51
C ASP A 19 -11.18 -9.49 -1.39
N HIS A 20 -10.98 -10.68 -0.84
CA HIS A 20 -10.40 -11.81 -1.57
C HIS A 20 -11.55 -12.62 -2.19
N LEU A 21 -11.65 -12.55 -3.51
CA LEU A 21 -12.81 -12.98 -4.27
C LEU A 21 -12.67 -14.41 -4.80
N ALA A 22 -11.44 -14.82 -5.13
CA ALA A 22 -11.14 -16.15 -5.65
C ALA A 22 -9.72 -16.58 -5.20
N PRO A 23 -9.49 -17.89 -4.98
CA PRO A 23 -8.17 -18.40 -4.62
C PRO A 23 -7.22 -18.43 -5.83
N SER A 24 -5.92 -18.27 -5.59
CA SER A 24 -4.86 -18.59 -6.57
C SER A 24 -4.06 -19.81 -6.13
N ALA A 25 -3.69 -20.67 -7.09
CA ALA A 25 -2.88 -21.85 -6.82
C ALA A 25 -1.40 -21.50 -6.57
N ILE A 26 -0.70 -22.36 -5.85
CA ILE A 26 0.76 -22.23 -5.65
C ILE A 26 1.46 -22.29 -7.01
N GLY A 27 2.41 -21.38 -7.22
CA GLY A 27 3.18 -21.29 -8.47
C GLY A 27 2.52 -20.42 -9.55
N GLN A 28 1.30 -19.94 -9.34
CA GLN A 28 0.68 -18.97 -10.23
C GLN A 28 1.35 -17.60 -10.14
N THR A 29 1.41 -16.91 -11.28
CA THR A 29 1.82 -15.51 -11.32
C THR A 29 0.63 -14.63 -11.00
N VAL A 30 0.80 -13.73 -10.04
CA VAL A 30 -0.23 -12.77 -9.63
C VAL A 30 0.25 -11.37 -9.97
N THR A 31 -0.59 -10.60 -10.64
CA THR A 31 -0.36 -9.20 -10.95
C THR A 31 -1.24 -8.32 -10.06
N ALA A 32 -0.59 -7.50 -9.22
CA ALA A 32 -1.26 -6.51 -8.40
C ALA A 32 -1.01 -5.11 -8.95
N GLU A 33 -2.07 -4.37 -9.22
CA GLU A 33 -2.02 -2.99 -9.68
C GLU A 33 -2.57 -2.07 -8.60
N ALA A 34 -1.89 -0.95 -8.36
CA ALA A 34 -2.30 0.05 -7.39
C ALA A 34 -2.37 1.42 -8.07
N THR A 35 -3.56 2.01 -8.10
CA THR A 35 -3.82 3.32 -8.71
C THR A 35 -4.06 4.33 -7.60
N VAL A 36 -3.40 5.49 -7.67
CA VAL A 36 -3.67 6.60 -6.74
C VAL A 36 -5.09 7.11 -7.02
N GLU A 37 -6.00 6.88 -6.08
CA GLU A 37 -7.38 7.37 -6.13
C GLU A 37 -7.45 8.82 -5.63
N LYS A 38 -6.68 9.16 -4.58
CA LYS A 38 -6.72 10.48 -3.95
C LYS A 38 -5.47 10.79 -3.14
N ILE A 39 -5.03 12.05 -3.17
CA ILE A 39 -4.04 12.60 -2.24
C ILE A 39 -4.71 13.68 -1.37
N GLN A 40 -4.56 13.58 -0.05
CA GLN A 40 -5.09 14.54 0.91
C GLN A 40 -4.06 14.84 2.00
N GLY A 41 -3.34 15.97 1.84
CA GLY A 41 -2.18 16.28 2.66
C GLY A 41 -1.15 15.15 2.57
N ARG A 42 -0.73 14.61 3.72
CA ARG A 42 0.20 13.47 3.79
C ARG A 42 -0.43 12.10 3.54
N ARG A 43 -1.74 12.00 3.28
CA ARG A 43 -2.43 10.72 3.03
C ARG A 43 -2.56 10.46 1.54
N ILE A 44 -2.21 9.26 1.10
CA ILE A 44 -2.32 8.80 -0.28
C ILE A 44 -3.20 7.55 -0.28
N MET A 45 -4.34 7.62 -0.93
CA MET A 45 -5.32 6.55 -1.03
C MET A 45 -5.17 5.85 -2.39
N PHE A 46 -5.08 4.53 -2.35
CA PHE A 46 -4.96 3.68 -3.52
C PHE A 46 -6.19 2.79 -3.63
N THR A 47 -6.69 2.62 -4.85
CA THR A 47 -7.45 1.43 -5.23
C THR A 47 -6.49 0.36 -5.74
N VAL A 48 -6.73 -0.89 -5.36
CA VAL A 48 -5.90 -2.03 -5.72
C VAL A 48 -6.76 -3.08 -6.41
N SER A 49 -6.27 -3.62 -7.51
CA SER A 49 -6.82 -4.81 -8.16
C SER A 49 -5.74 -5.86 -8.33
N VAL A 50 -6.11 -7.11 -8.11
CA VAL A 50 -5.19 -8.24 -8.16
C VAL A 50 -5.79 -9.30 -9.07
N HIS A 51 -5.00 -9.77 -10.03
CA HIS A 51 -5.41 -10.75 -11.04
C HIS A 51 -4.37 -11.87 -11.17
N ASP A 52 -4.82 -13.04 -11.58
CA ASP A 52 -3.99 -14.10 -12.17
C ASP A 52 -4.49 -14.45 -13.58
N ASP A 53 -3.94 -15.49 -14.20
CA ASP A 53 -4.33 -15.93 -15.56
C ASP A 53 -5.80 -16.39 -15.66
N HIS A 54 -6.47 -16.61 -14.52
CA HIS A 54 -7.88 -16.99 -14.44
C HIS A 54 -8.80 -15.80 -14.14
N GLY A 55 -8.27 -14.61 -13.88
CA GLY A 55 -9.03 -13.37 -13.75
C GLY A 55 -8.82 -12.66 -12.40
N LEU A 56 -9.85 -11.92 -11.97
CA LEU A 56 -9.80 -11.09 -10.77
C LEU A 56 -9.85 -11.94 -9.50
N ILE A 57 -8.83 -11.83 -8.66
CA ILE A 57 -8.71 -12.60 -7.41
C ILE A 57 -8.94 -11.74 -6.17
N ALA A 58 -8.62 -10.45 -6.22
CA ALA A 58 -8.88 -9.55 -5.10
C ALA A 58 -9.03 -8.10 -5.55
N VAL A 59 -9.81 -7.35 -4.79
CA VAL A 59 -9.86 -5.88 -4.86
C VAL A 59 -9.56 -5.29 -3.50
N GLY A 60 -9.09 -4.05 -3.45
CA GLY A 60 -8.80 -3.43 -2.18
C GLY A 60 -8.59 -1.95 -2.23
N ARG A 61 -8.42 -1.39 -1.03
CA ARG A 61 -7.97 -0.02 -0.81
C ARG A 61 -6.82 0.00 0.19
N VAL A 62 -5.78 0.77 -0.13
CA VAL A 62 -4.65 0.99 0.75
C VAL A 62 -4.52 2.49 0.99
N THR A 63 -4.53 2.92 2.25
CA THR A 63 -4.16 4.28 2.62
C THR A 63 -2.73 4.29 3.15
N ARG A 64 -1.84 4.92 2.40
CA ARG A 64 -0.45 5.20 2.77
C ARG A 64 -0.35 6.60 3.38
N VAL A 65 0.61 6.80 4.27
CA VAL A 65 0.89 8.09 4.88
C VAL A 65 2.36 8.42 4.72
N VAL A 66 2.65 9.59 4.18
CA VAL A 66 4.02 10.13 4.09
C VAL A 66 4.51 10.50 5.49
N VAL A 67 5.73 10.10 5.81
CA VAL A 67 6.41 10.35 7.09
C VAL A 67 7.87 10.72 6.84
N ASN A 68 8.44 11.56 7.71
CA ASN A 68 9.89 11.69 7.83
C ASN A 68 10.45 10.41 8.48
N ILE A 69 11.51 9.84 7.90
CA ILE A 69 12.09 8.56 8.32
C ILE A 69 12.62 8.63 9.76
N GLU A 70 13.44 9.63 10.08
CA GLU A 70 14.09 9.76 11.39
C GLU A 70 13.07 9.99 12.50
N GLU A 71 12.15 10.92 12.31
CA GLU A 71 11.08 11.20 13.29
C GLU A 71 10.17 9.99 13.51
N PHE A 72 9.84 9.26 12.43
CA PHE A 72 8.99 8.09 12.53
C PHE A 72 9.68 6.96 13.31
N LEU A 73 10.96 6.70 13.03
CA LEU A 73 11.76 5.70 13.75
C LEU A 73 12.02 6.08 15.21
N ALA A 74 12.19 7.37 15.51
CA ALA A 74 12.29 7.85 16.89
C ALA A 74 10.99 7.59 17.66
N LYS A 75 9.83 7.82 17.04
CA LYS A 75 8.51 7.54 17.64
C LYS A 75 8.20 6.05 17.77
N SER A 76 8.69 5.20 16.86
CA SER A 76 8.45 3.75 16.92
C SER A 76 9.25 3.07 18.02
N ARG A 77 10.37 3.68 18.45
CA ARG A 77 11.13 3.30 19.63
C ARG A 77 10.42 3.80 20.89
N ARG A 78 9.21 3.30 21.14
CA ARG A 78 8.65 3.40 22.50
C ARG A 78 9.47 2.46 23.38
N SER A 79 10.24 3.03 24.31
CA SER A 79 10.54 2.39 25.58
C SER A 79 9.22 2.08 26.31
N ASP A 80 9.18 0.95 27.00
CA ASP A 80 8.04 0.46 27.79
C ASP A 80 7.35 1.56 28.61
#